data_AF-A0A365KLX1-F1
#
_entry.id   AF-A0A365KLX1-F1
#
_cell.length_a   1.000
_cell.length_b   1.000
_cell.length_c   1.000
_cell.angle_alpha   90.00
_cell.angle_beta   90.00
_cell.angle_gamma   90.00
#
_symmetry.space_group_name_H-M   'P 1'
#
loop_
_entity.id
_entity.type
_entity.pdbx_description
1 polymer ?
#
loop_
_entity_poly.entity_id
_entity_poly.type
_entity_poly.pdbx_seq_one_letter_code
_entity_poly.pdbx_strand_id
1 'polypeptide(L)'
;MLRNDTVRLNVQFRDFNGNAINPKSVKLVIYDKQELVVETITEGVIDLSQGNYFYDYTADSDFIYEFSGIYFGKPVVAREAVQVKFN
;
A
#
# COMPACT_ATOMS: atom_id res chain seq x y z
N MET A 1 10.03 13.44 -0.47
CA MET A 1 9.70 13.27 0.96
C MET A 1 10.99 13.40 1.76
N LEU A 2 10.96 14.03 2.94
CA LEU A 2 12.10 14.08 3.84
C LEU A 2 12.11 12.84 4.75
N ARG A 3 13.29 12.48 5.23
CA ARG A 3 13.45 11.37 6.17
C ARG A 3 12.67 11.64 7.46
N ASN A 4 11.98 10.61 7.95
CA ASN A 4 11.09 10.61 9.11
C ASN A 4 9.80 11.43 8.95
N ASP A 5 9.44 11.81 7.73
CA ASP A 5 8.09 12.30 7.45
C ASP A 5 7.10 11.14 7.54
N THR A 6 5.92 11.42 8.08
CA THR A 6 4.76 10.55 7.91
C THR A 6 4.08 10.89 6.59
N VAL A 7 3.92 9.89 5.73
CA VAL A 7 3.18 9.98 4.47
C VAL A 7 1.98 9.06 4.45
N ARG A 8 0.95 9.48 3.74
CA ARG A 8 -0.22 8.66 3.50
C ARG A 8 -0.03 7.82 2.24
N LEU A 9 0.05 6.51 2.42
CA LEU A 9 0.04 5.54 1.34
C LEU A 9 -1.40 5.25 0.98
N ASN A 10 -1.77 5.45 -0.28
CA ASN A 10 -3.14 5.23 -0.75
C ASN A 10 -3.14 4.11 -1.81
N VAL A 11 -4.25 3.39 -1.88
CA VAL A 11 -4.55 2.48 -2.97
C VAL A 11 -6.01 2.60 -3.35
N GLN A 12 -6.30 2.45 -4.64
CA GLN A 12 -7.64 2.15 -5.12
C GLN A 12 -7.63 0.84 -5.89
N PHE A 13 -8.29 -0.19 -5.36
CA PHE A 13 -8.42 -1.46 -6.07
C PHE A 13 -9.48 -1.37 -7.16
N ARG A 14 -9.12 -1.84 -8.36
CA ARG A 14 -10.00 -1.89 -9.53
C ARG A 14 -9.95 -3.27 -10.19
N ASP A 15 -11.04 -3.67 -10.83
CA ASP A 15 -11.07 -4.84 -11.71
C ASP A 15 -10.42 -4.53 -13.08
N PHE A 16 -10.37 -5.53 -13.96
CA PHE A 16 -9.85 -5.38 -15.33
C PHE A 16 -10.65 -4.40 -16.20
N ASN A 17 -11.89 -4.09 -15.83
CA ASN A 17 -12.75 -3.12 -16.50
C ASN A 17 -12.61 -1.71 -15.90
N GLY A 18 -11.75 -1.54 -14.90
CA GLY A 18 -11.54 -0.28 -14.19
C GLY A 18 -12.59 0.04 -13.13
N ASN A 19 -13.53 -0.86 -12.84
CA ASN A 19 -14.53 -0.66 -11.79
C ASN A 19 -13.87 -0.79 -10.42
N ALA A 20 -14.24 0.07 -9.48
CA ALA A 20 -13.81 -0.05 -8.10
C ALA A 20 -14.28 -1.38 -7.48
N ILE A 21 -13.39 -2.05 -6.76
CA ILE A 21 -13.68 -3.32 -6.07
C ILE A 21 -13.28 -3.21 -4.60
N ASN A 22 -13.97 -3.95 -3.73
CA ASN A 22 -13.68 -4.02 -2.29
C ASN A 22 -13.11 -5.42 -1.96
N PRO A 23 -11.78 -5.60 -1.90
CA PRO A 23 -11.18 -6.87 -1.55
C PRO A 23 -11.36 -7.16 -0.05
N LYS A 24 -11.39 -8.44 0.31
CA LYS A 24 -11.33 -8.90 1.70
C LYS A 24 -9.87 -9.03 2.15
N SER A 25 -9.65 -8.98 3.47
CA SER A 25 -8.34 -9.24 4.08
C SER A 25 -7.23 -8.34 3.49
N VAL A 26 -7.52 -7.05 3.37
CA VAL A 26 -6.56 -6.07 2.85
C VAL A 26 -5.37 -5.98 3.82
N LYS A 27 -4.17 -6.07 3.28
CA LYS A 27 -2.91 -5.89 4.00
C LYS A 27 -1.96 -5.01 3.20
N LEU A 28 -0.98 -4.46 3.90
CA LEU A 28 0.09 -3.65 3.36
C LEU A 28 1.43 -4.32 3.67
N VAL A 29 2.31 -4.42 2.68
CA VAL A 29 3.69 -4.87 2.88
C VAL A 29 4.62 -3.76 2.45
N ILE A 30 5.60 -3.43 3.30
CA ILE A 30 6.67 -2.49 2.99
C ILE A 30 7.93 -3.28 2.68
N TYR A 31 8.58 -2.91 1.59
CA TYR A 31 9.87 -3.45 1.17
C TYR A 31 10.91 -2.35 1.12
N ASP A 32 12.17 -2.72 1.35
CA ASP A 32 13.30 -1.84 1.07
C ASP A 32 13.57 -1.77 -0.45
N LYS A 33 14.55 -0.95 -0.83
CA LYS A 33 15.03 -0.83 -2.23
C LYS A 33 15.71 -2.11 -2.78
N GLN A 34 15.94 -3.14 -1.98
CA GLN A 34 16.41 -4.46 -2.40
C GLN A 34 15.25 -5.46 -2.54
N GLU A 35 14.00 -5.00 -2.41
CA GLU A 35 12.78 -5.82 -2.42
C GLU A 35 12.70 -6.80 -1.23
N LEU A 36 13.43 -6.54 -0.15
CA LEU A 36 13.33 -7.31 1.08
C LEU A 36 12.18 -6.77 1.93
N VAL A 37 11.38 -7.67 2.52
CA VAL A 37 10.28 -7.29 3.40
C VAL A 37 10.83 -6.62 4.66
N VAL A 38 10.42 -5.38 4.89
CA VAL A 38 10.71 -4.60 6.10
C VAL A 38 9.57 -4.76 7.09
N GLU A 39 8.33 -4.64 6.63
CA GLU A 39 7.16 -4.65 7.50
C GLU A 39 5.95 -5.28 6.81
N THR A 40 5.08 -5.94 7.58
CA THR A 40 3.78 -6.42 7.12
C THR A 40 2.70 -5.95 8.06
N ILE A 41 1.77 -5.17 7.54
CA ILE A 41 0.69 -4.52 8.27
C ILE A 41 -0.63 -5.17 7.85
N THR A 42 -1.27 -5.86 8.78
CA THR A 42 -2.60 -6.48 8.60
C THR A 42 -3.71 -5.77 9.37
N GLU A 43 -3.34 -4.90 10.30
CA GLU A 43 -4.26 -4.10 11.12
C GLU A 43 -3.96 -2.61 10.92
N GLY A 44 -4.98 -1.75 11.01
CA GLY A 44 -4.81 -0.29 10.86
C GLY A 44 -4.85 0.24 9.44
N VAL A 45 -4.99 -0.61 8.41
CA VAL A 45 -5.36 -0.15 7.06
C VAL A 45 -6.79 0.35 7.09
N ILE A 46 -6.99 1.64 6.73
CA ILE A 46 -8.29 2.29 6.82
C ILE A 46 -9.03 2.16 5.49
N ASP A 47 -10.25 1.63 5.53
CA ASP A 47 -11.18 1.55 4.41
C ASP A 47 -11.94 2.89 4.26
N LEU A 48 -11.74 3.56 3.12
CA LEU A 48 -12.42 4.80 2.75
C LEU A 48 -13.66 4.57 1.88
N SER A 49 -14.07 3.32 1.70
CA SER A 49 -15.10 2.82 0.77
C SER A 49 -14.72 2.89 -0.72
N GLN A 50 -15.47 2.15 -1.54
CA GLN A 50 -15.32 2.11 -3.00
C GLN A 50 -13.90 1.73 -3.46
N GLY A 51 -13.32 0.73 -2.78
CA GLY A 51 -12.00 0.18 -3.09
C GLY A 51 -10.83 1.06 -2.68
N ASN A 52 -11.08 2.18 -2.01
CA ASN A 52 -10.05 3.08 -1.54
C ASN A 52 -9.59 2.70 -0.13
N TYR A 53 -8.28 2.57 0.04
CA TYR A 53 -7.67 2.30 1.34
C TYR A 53 -6.47 3.20 1.54
N PHE A 54 -6.15 3.49 2.80
CA PHE A 54 -4.90 4.15 3.13
C PHE A 54 -4.25 3.65 4.42
N TYR A 55 -2.97 3.98 4.55
CA TYR A 55 -2.18 3.79 5.77
C TYR A 55 -1.20 4.95 5.92
N ASP A 56 -1.08 5.52 7.11
CA ASP A 56 -0.11 6.56 7.41
C ASP A 56 1.21 5.89 7.84
N TYR A 57 2.26 6.05 7.05
CA TYR A 57 3.55 5.40 7.21
C TYR A 57 4.68 6.42 7.43
N THR A 58 5.51 6.21 8.44
CA THR A 58 6.68 7.05 8.70
C THR A 58 7.89 6.43 8.02
N ALA A 59 8.40 7.12 6.99
CA ALA A 59 9.44 6.57 6.14
C ALA A 59 10.82 7.10 6.52
N ASP A 60 11.80 6.21 6.56
CA ASP A 60 13.18 6.52 6.93
C ASP A 60 14.17 6.50 5.74
N SER A 61 13.73 5.94 4.60
CA SER A 61 14.52 5.65 3.40
C SER A 61 13.60 5.32 2.23
N ASP A 62 14.15 5.17 1.02
CA ASP A 62 13.40 4.71 -0.16
C ASP A 62 12.78 3.35 0.11
N PHE A 63 11.50 3.21 -0.25
CA PHE A 63 10.75 1.98 -0.01
C PHE A 63 9.76 1.69 -1.14
N ILE A 64 9.33 0.44 -1.20
CA ILE A 64 8.22 0.00 -2.05
C ILE A 64 7.09 -0.38 -1.10
N TYR A 65 5.86 0.00 -1.42
CA TYR A 65 4.71 -0.50 -0.70
C TYR A 65 3.82 -1.33 -1.61
N GLU A 66 3.25 -2.40 -1.06
CA GLU A 66 2.28 -3.27 -1.70
C GLU A 66 1.01 -3.34 -0.86
N PHE A 67 -0.10 -2.85 -1.42
CA PHE A 67 -1.41 -3.24 -0.92
C PHE A 67 -1.88 -4.51 -1.63
N SER A 68 -2.38 -5.48 -0.86
CA SER A 68 -2.96 -6.70 -1.41
C SER A 68 -4.22 -7.12 -0.65
N GLY A 69 -5.10 -7.85 -1.32
CA GLY A 69 -6.31 -8.41 -0.74
C GLY A 69 -6.89 -9.53 -1.60
N ILE A 70 -8.07 -10.03 -1.22
CA ILE A 70 -8.76 -11.13 -1.91
C ILE A 70 -10.09 -10.65 -2.49
N TYR A 71 -10.24 -10.73 -3.81
CA TYR A 71 -11.49 -10.43 -4.51
C TYR A 71 -11.94 -11.66 -5.33
N PHE A 72 -13.16 -12.15 -5.09
CA PHE A 72 -13.66 -13.42 -5.64
C PHE A 72 -12.70 -14.62 -5.51
N GLY A 73 -12.04 -14.74 -4.36
CA GLY A 73 -11.09 -15.83 -4.09
C GLY A 73 -9.75 -15.70 -4.82
N LYS A 74 -9.52 -14.61 -5.56
CA LYS A 74 -8.27 -14.33 -6.25
C LYS A 74 -7.52 -13.19 -5.56
N PRO A 75 -6.18 -13.23 -5.53
CA PRO A 75 -5.39 -12.10 -5.03
C PRO A 75 -5.51 -10.91 -5.97
N VAL A 76 -5.62 -9.72 -5.39
CA VAL A 76 -5.48 -8.43 -6.08
C VAL A 76 -4.38 -7.65 -5.38
N VAL A 77 -3.56 -6.96 -6.17
CA VAL A 77 -2.31 -6.35 -5.69
C VAL A 77 -2.08 -5.01 -6.40
N ALA A 78 -1.61 -4.02 -5.66
CA ALA A 78 -1.14 -2.75 -6.18
C ALA A 78 0.18 -2.37 -5.48
N ARG A 79 1.18 -1.94 -6.25
CA ARG A 79 2.51 -1.59 -5.74
C ARG A 79 2.96 -0.24 -6.27
N GLU A 80 3.70 0.49 -5.45
CA GLU A 80 4.35 1.73 -5.87
C GLU A 80 5.68 1.91 -5.13
N ALA A 81 6.66 2.50 -5.82
CA ALA A 81 7.97 2.84 -5.26
C ALA A 81 7.98 4.31 -4.84
N VAL A 82 8.42 4.59 -3.63
CA VAL A 82 8.48 5.93 -3.05
C VAL A 82 9.93 6.33 -2.82
N GLN A 83 10.32 7.47 -3.40
CA GLN A 83 11.66 8.04 -3.24
C GLN A 83 11.67 9.15 -2.18
N VAL A 84 12.56 9.00 -1.22
CA VAL A 84 12.90 9.99 -0.18
C VAL A 84 14.04 10.83 -0.71
N LYS A 85 13.77 12.12 -0.92
CA LYS A 85 14.73 13.06 -1.50
C LYS A 85 15.20 14.02 -0.42
N PHE A 86 16.51 14.25 -0.38
CA PHE A 86 17.11 15.34 0.39
C PHE A 86 17.15 16.58 -0.50
N ASN A 87 16.78 17.73 0.06
CA ASN A 87 17.07 19.04 -0.54
C ASN A 87 18.41 19.54 -0.02
#